data_AF-A0A942NQV4-F1
#
_entry.id   AF-A0A942NQV4-F1
#
_cell.length_a   1.000
_cell.length_b   1.000
_cell.length_c   1.000
_cell.angle_alpha   90.00
_cell.angle_beta   90.00
_cell.angle_gamma   90.00
#
_symmetry.space_group_name_H-M   'P 1'
#
loop_
_entity.id
_entity.type
_entity.pdbx_description
1 polymer ?
#
loop_
_entity_poly.entity_id
_entity_poly.type
_entity_poly.pdbx_seq_one_letter_code
_entity_poly.pdbx_strand_id
1 'polypeptide(L)'
;MVLSVKSKLFLDVGPLAGHLICFALFASLLSGCQSFSFVKDSELLVTTGKAEFVESHGFSIAGQEQIVGALAVVDSQRDDTLSDLARHFGLGFTDITIANPGLEPWALSENQRVLLPLQFILPEASRNGVVLNLANMRMFYYPKDRQKVLTFPVGIGRDGWNTPLGMTKIVAKKANPSWTVPESIHREHQLLGDPLPKVIPSGPDNPLGYYAMPLGFTGYLIHGTNKPYGIGMQVSHGCVQLYPEDVEMLFEQVSVGTPVRIVHQPYLAAWGQDTLYLEAHRPLEKWGKQDKKLQKAVRAKLSELAAEKNAVVDWLRVDEVLNRADGIPTPVLQDGEDLAAITAQALQVQHPGRLYGQPAVNELTDSDWSVVTESFTNEADAQKLAAMLNHLGPQIPARKVEKDGVFQVVAGPFKSKKETKIMAKRIQSSFDLEVTPVKPLANR
;
A
#
# COMPACT_ATOMS: atom_id res chain seq x y z
N MET A 1 44.66 -26.80 17.17
CA MET A 1 45.35 -26.33 18.39
C MET A 1 44.31 -25.60 19.23
N VAL A 2 43.58 -26.18 20.17
CA VAL A 2 43.92 -27.09 21.30
C VAL A 2 44.84 -26.40 22.32
N LEU A 3 44.24 -25.94 23.43
CA LEU A 3 44.56 -26.20 24.85
C LEU A 3 43.96 -25.05 25.71
N SER A 4 42.89 -25.19 26.51
CA SER A 4 42.60 -26.09 27.65
C SER A 4 43.49 -25.88 28.88
N VAL A 5 42.91 -25.33 29.95
CA VAL A 5 43.07 -25.75 31.37
C VAL A 5 41.76 -25.34 32.10
N LYS A 6 40.72 -26.18 32.27
CA LYS A 6 40.45 -27.19 33.33
C LYS A 6 40.62 -26.70 34.78
N SER A 7 39.49 -26.48 35.48
CA SER A 7 38.95 -27.35 36.56
C SER A 7 39.49 -27.00 37.97
N LYS A 8 38.82 -27.15 39.13
CA LYS A 8 37.68 -27.99 39.54
C LYS A 8 37.30 -27.63 41.00
N LEU A 9 36.04 -27.91 41.34
CA LEU A 9 35.50 -28.44 42.62
C LEU A 9 35.70 -27.67 43.96
N PHE A 10 34.56 -27.36 44.60
CA PHE A 10 34.24 -27.88 45.93
C PHE A 10 32.75 -28.25 45.99
N LEU A 11 32.46 -29.38 46.63
CA LEU A 11 31.17 -30.02 46.88
C LEU A 11 31.03 -30.21 48.40
N ASP A 12 29.84 -30.65 48.82
CA ASP A 12 29.39 -31.11 50.16
C ASP A 12 28.87 -30.02 51.11
N VAL A 13 27.76 -30.18 51.85
CA VAL A 13 26.82 -31.29 52.15
C VAL A 13 25.56 -30.64 52.78
N GLY A 14 24.33 -31.04 52.46
CA GLY A 14 23.52 -31.87 53.37
C GLY A 14 22.24 -31.16 53.90
N PRO A 15 21.23 -31.90 54.41
CA PRO A 15 19.82 -31.74 54.00
C PRO A 15 18.80 -31.49 55.15
N LEU A 16 17.51 -31.28 54.81
CA LEU A 16 16.29 -31.67 55.58
C LEU A 16 15.03 -31.29 54.76
N ALA A 17 14.35 -32.22 54.07
CA ALA A 17 13.10 -32.88 54.51
C ALA A 17 12.17 -31.95 55.32
N GLY A 18 11.00 -31.50 54.86
CA GLY A 18 9.88 -32.21 54.24
C GLY A 18 8.76 -32.30 55.29
N HIS A 19 7.52 -31.88 54.98
CA HIS A 19 6.24 -32.43 55.48
C HIS A 19 5.04 -31.72 54.78
N LEU A 20 4.21 -32.53 54.12
CA LEU A 20 2.83 -32.26 53.74
C LEU A 20 1.95 -32.09 54.99
N ILE A 21 0.82 -31.37 54.88
CA ILE A 21 -0.53 -31.81 55.32
C ILE A 21 -1.60 -30.85 54.78
N CYS A 22 -2.72 -31.45 54.34
CA CYS A 22 -3.92 -30.88 53.71
C CYS A 22 -5.04 -30.51 54.71
N PHE A 23 -6.12 -29.92 54.16
CA PHE A 23 -7.52 -29.80 54.64
C PHE A 23 -7.81 -28.72 55.71
N ALA A 24 -8.91 -27.96 55.74
CA ALA A 24 -10.11 -27.82 54.89
C ALA A 24 -10.89 -26.52 55.25
N LEU A 25 -11.80 -26.10 54.35
CA LEU A 25 -13.13 -25.51 54.60
C LEU A 25 -13.30 -24.30 55.55
N PHE A 26 -13.76 -23.17 55.00
CA PHE A 26 -14.97 -22.49 55.53
C PHE A 26 -15.63 -21.62 54.46
N ALA A 27 -16.95 -21.74 54.33
CA ALA A 27 -17.82 -20.95 53.46
C ALA A 27 -18.44 -19.77 54.24
N SER A 28 -18.59 -18.60 53.61
CA SER A 28 -19.84 -17.80 53.62
C SER A 28 -19.68 -16.45 52.89
N LEU A 29 -20.49 -16.34 51.83
CA LEU A 29 -21.26 -15.18 51.35
C LEU A 29 -20.94 -13.78 51.92
N LEU A 30 -20.64 -12.83 51.03
CA LEU A 30 -21.22 -11.48 51.07
C LEU A 30 -21.32 -10.91 49.64
N SER A 31 -22.50 -10.41 49.34
CA SER A 31 -22.95 -9.82 48.08
C SER A 31 -22.22 -8.51 47.76
N GLY A 32 -21.82 -8.34 46.50
CA GLY A 32 -21.35 -7.06 45.98
C GLY A 32 -21.47 -7.04 44.46
N CYS A 33 -22.55 -6.42 43.95
CA CYS A 33 -22.68 -6.10 42.54
C CYS A 33 -21.63 -5.04 42.17
N GLN A 34 -20.71 -5.36 41.28
CA GLN A 34 -20.05 -4.37 40.44
C GLN A 34 -19.99 -4.90 39.01
N SER A 35 -20.66 -4.15 38.14
CA SER A 35 -20.69 -4.30 36.70
C SER A 35 -19.27 -4.09 36.15
N PHE A 36 -18.61 -5.17 35.74
CA PHE A 36 -17.37 -5.06 34.97
C PHE A 36 -17.72 -4.69 33.54
N SER A 37 -17.50 -3.42 33.21
CA SER A 37 -17.37 -2.97 31.82
C SER A 37 -16.19 -3.70 31.19
N PHE A 38 -16.46 -4.56 30.22
CA PHE A 38 -15.47 -5.19 29.37
C PHE A 38 -14.87 -4.12 28.45
N VAL A 39 -13.85 -3.40 28.94
CA VAL A 39 -12.91 -2.68 28.07
C VAL A 39 -11.98 -3.74 27.50
N LYS A 40 -12.13 -4.04 26.22
CA LYS A 40 -11.19 -4.89 25.50
C LYS A 40 -10.03 -3.99 25.07
N ASP A 41 -9.11 -3.74 26.00
CA ASP A 41 -7.82 -3.16 25.67
C ASP A 41 -7.10 -4.17 24.77
N SER A 42 -6.81 -3.75 23.55
CA SER A 42 -5.85 -4.43 22.68
C SER A 42 -4.47 -4.22 23.30
N GLU A 43 -4.09 -5.08 24.24
CA GLU A 43 -2.70 -5.16 24.70
C GLU A 43 -1.83 -5.56 23.51
N LEU A 44 -1.19 -4.55 22.92
CA LEU A 44 -0.07 -4.70 22.00
C LEU A 44 1.01 -5.48 22.77
N LEU A 45 1.22 -6.74 22.41
CA LEU A 45 2.32 -7.55 22.93
C LEU A 45 3.64 -6.96 22.43
N VAL A 46 4.15 -5.95 23.13
CA VAL A 46 5.47 -5.37 22.90
C VAL A 46 6.48 -6.31 23.56
N THR A 47 6.80 -7.41 22.88
CA THR A 47 8.00 -8.16 23.20
C THR A 47 9.04 -7.77 22.14
N THR A 48 10.05 -7.00 22.54
CA THR A 48 11.19 -6.50 21.74
C THR A 48 10.99 -5.24 20.89
N GLY A 49 10.27 -4.22 21.36
CA GLY A 49 10.35 -2.85 20.79
C GLY A 49 9.92 -2.67 19.32
N LYS A 50 9.50 -3.74 18.63
CA LYS A 50 8.88 -3.72 17.31
C LYS A 50 7.42 -4.16 17.45
N ALA A 51 6.48 -3.37 16.95
CA ALA A 51 5.08 -3.79 16.88
C ALA A 51 4.91 -4.90 15.84
N GLU A 52 4.11 -5.92 16.19
CA GLU A 52 3.76 -7.00 15.27
C GLU A 52 2.84 -6.53 14.13
N PHE A 53 2.09 -5.45 14.34
CA PHE A 53 1.10 -4.96 13.40
C PHE A 53 0.95 -3.43 13.46
N VAL A 54 0.57 -2.83 12.33
CA VAL A 54 0.12 -1.45 12.21
C VAL A 54 -1.22 -1.42 11.45
N GLU A 55 -2.20 -0.70 12.00
CA GLU A 55 -3.49 -0.48 11.34
C GLU A 55 -3.26 0.27 10.01
N SER A 56 -3.68 -0.35 8.91
CA SER A 56 -3.42 0.16 7.56
C SER A 56 -4.70 0.55 6.80
N HIS A 57 -5.82 -0.10 7.11
CA HIS A 57 -7.05 0.02 6.31
C HIS A 57 -8.24 0.56 7.08
N GLY A 58 -8.30 0.45 8.41
CA GLY A 58 -9.53 0.74 9.15
C GLY A 58 -9.31 1.36 10.51
N PHE A 59 -9.67 2.63 10.66
CA PHE A 59 -9.43 3.41 11.86
C PHE A 59 -10.73 3.75 12.58
N SER A 60 -10.79 3.53 13.88
CA SER A 60 -11.83 4.12 14.73
C SER A 60 -11.67 5.64 14.71
N ILE A 61 -12.77 6.37 14.63
CA ILE A 61 -12.78 7.84 14.65
C ILE A 61 -13.70 8.32 15.75
N ALA A 62 -13.18 9.02 16.75
CA ALA A 62 -13.98 9.56 17.83
C ALA A 62 -14.46 10.98 17.52
N GLY A 63 -15.77 11.17 17.34
CA GLY A 63 -16.37 12.50 17.25
C GLY A 63 -15.81 13.34 16.10
N GLN A 64 -15.07 14.40 16.44
CA GLN A 64 -14.49 15.35 15.48
C GLN A 64 -13.04 15.05 15.08
N GLU A 65 -12.46 13.93 15.52
CA GLU A 65 -11.08 13.53 15.17
C GLU A 65 -10.84 13.59 13.66
N GLN A 66 -9.81 14.32 13.23
CA GLN A 66 -9.51 14.61 11.81
C GLN A 66 -8.23 13.95 11.31
N ILE A 67 -7.46 13.30 12.19
CA ILE A 67 -6.21 12.63 11.86
C ILE A 67 -6.34 11.19 12.33
N VAL A 68 -5.96 10.23 11.48
CA VAL A 68 -6.03 8.80 11.80
C VAL A 68 -4.73 8.10 11.42
N GLY A 69 -4.48 6.95 12.04
CA GLY A 69 -3.29 6.14 11.77
C GLY A 69 -2.02 6.72 12.40
N ALA A 70 -0.87 6.20 11.98
CA ALA A 70 0.43 6.53 12.56
C ALA A 70 1.54 6.40 11.52
N LEU A 71 2.64 7.13 11.69
CA LEU A 71 3.85 6.86 10.93
C LEU A 71 4.49 5.58 11.44
N ALA A 72 4.92 4.73 10.51
CA ALA A 72 5.64 3.50 10.82
C ALA A 72 6.88 3.35 9.96
N VAL A 73 7.79 2.48 10.38
CA VAL A 73 8.99 2.10 9.63
C VAL A 73 9.17 0.59 9.65
N VAL A 74 9.63 0.04 8.54
CA VAL A 74 9.97 -1.38 8.40
C VAL A 74 11.38 -1.51 7.84
N ASP A 75 12.13 -2.50 8.32
CA ASP A 75 13.42 -2.86 7.73
C ASP A 75 13.16 -3.80 6.54
N SER A 76 13.64 -3.45 5.35
CA SER A 76 13.49 -4.29 4.17
C SER A 76 14.30 -5.58 4.27
N GLN A 77 13.80 -6.63 3.62
CA GLN A 77 14.52 -7.85 3.32
C GLN A 77 15.09 -7.79 1.90
N ARG A 78 16.02 -8.71 1.60
CA ARG A 78 16.55 -8.86 0.24
C ARG A 78 15.41 -9.22 -0.71
N ASP A 79 15.41 -8.60 -1.89
CA ASP A 79 14.44 -8.81 -2.97
C ASP A 79 13.05 -8.20 -2.73
N ASP A 80 12.84 -7.49 -1.62
CA ASP A 80 11.67 -6.66 -1.46
C ASP A 80 11.60 -5.56 -2.53
N THR A 81 10.37 -5.14 -2.79
CA THR A 81 10.09 -3.94 -3.58
C THR A 81 9.24 -2.98 -2.75
N LEU A 82 9.35 -1.68 -3.03
CA LEU A 82 8.43 -0.71 -2.45
C LEU A 82 6.99 -1.00 -2.87
N SER A 83 6.77 -1.56 -4.07
CA SER A 83 5.43 -1.97 -4.51
C SER A 83 4.82 -3.08 -3.64
N ASP A 84 5.61 -4.09 -3.26
CA ASP A 84 5.16 -5.20 -2.41
C ASP A 84 4.88 -4.71 -0.98
N LEU A 85 5.80 -3.90 -0.42
CA LEU A 85 5.61 -3.29 0.90
C LEU A 85 4.38 -2.38 0.91
N ALA A 86 4.21 -1.55 -0.12
CA ALA A 86 3.05 -0.67 -0.22
C ALA A 86 1.75 -1.46 -0.22
N ARG A 87 1.64 -2.48 -1.07
CA ARG A 87 0.45 -3.33 -1.12
C ARG A 87 0.19 -4.03 0.22
N HIS A 88 1.22 -4.60 0.85
CA HIS A 88 1.08 -5.27 2.13
C HIS A 88 0.54 -4.34 3.23
N PHE A 89 1.03 -3.10 3.26
CA PHE A 89 0.66 -2.10 4.27
C PHE A 89 -0.49 -1.17 3.84
N GLY A 90 -1.21 -1.43 2.75
CA GLY A 90 -2.35 -0.59 2.33
C GLY A 90 -1.97 0.82 1.83
N LEU A 91 -0.81 0.93 1.19
CA LEU A 91 -0.28 2.13 0.55
C LEU A 91 -0.33 2.02 -0.98
N GLY A 92 -0.43 3.16 -1.63
CA GLY A 92 -0.22 3.29 -3.06
C GLY A 92 1.27 3.33 -3.40
N PHE A 93 1.61 3.03 -4.66
CA PHE A 93 2.99 3.12 -5.13
C PHE A 93 3.59 4.52 -4.95
N THR A 94 2.83 5.58 -5.23
CA THR A 94 3.30 6.96 -5.04
C THR A 94 3.42 7.35 -3.56
N ASP A 95 2.54 6.85 -2.68
CA ASP A 95 2.64 7.11 -1.22
C ASP A 95 4.01 6.70 -0.70
N ILE A 96 4.43 5.45 -1.00
CA ILE A 96 5.67 4.90 -0.46
C ILE A 96 6.91 5.47 -1.16
N THR A 97 6.85 5.74 -2.48
CA THR A 97 8.03 6.16 -3.24
C THR A 97 8.39 7.62 -2.97
N ILE A 98 7.41 8.51 -2.82
CA ILE A 98 7.71 9.91 -2.48
C ILE A 98 8.19 10.03 -1.03
N ALA A 99 7.65 9.24 -0.11
CA ALA A 99 8.13 9.19 1.29
C ALA A 99 9.55 8.61 1.43
N ASN A 100 10.04 7.90 0.41
CA ASN A 100 11.35 7.22 0.43
C ASN A 100 12.19 7.56 -0.82
N PRO A 101 12.54 8.83 -1.08
CA PRO A 101 13.13 9.27 -2.35
C PRO A 101 14.55 8.72 -2.62
N GLY A 102 15.20 8.14 -1.61
CA GLY A 102 16.54 7.55 -1.72
C GLY A 102 16.56 6.03 -1.93
N LEU A 103 15.40 5.37 -2.03
CA LEU A 103 15.29 3.92 -2.20
C LEU A 103 14.91 3.54 -3.64
N GLU A 104 15.54 2.49 -4.18
CA GLU A 104 15.17 1.95 -5.49
C GLU A 104 13.84 1.17 -5.40
N PRO A 105 12.77 1.59 -6.10
CA PRO A 105 11.43 1.05 -5.87
C PRO A 105 11.23 -0.45 -6.15
N TRP A 106 12.12 -1.04 -6.95
CA TRP A 106 11.99 -2.40 -7.49
C TRP A 106 13.12 -3.34 -7.06
N ALA A 107 14.08 -2.86 -6.26
CA ALA A 107 15.23 -3.63 -5.84
C ALA A 107 15.79 -3.08 -4.52
N LEU A 108 15.14 -3.41 -3.41
CA LEU A 108 15.61 -3.02 -2.09
C LEU A 108 16.77 -3.91 -1.63
N SER A 109 17.74 -3.29 -0.98
CA SER A 109 18.78 -3.99 -0.22
C SER A 109 18.23 -4.43 1.13
N GLU A 110 18.89 -5.40 1.76
CA GLU A 110 18.54 -5.84 3.11
C GLU A 110 18.81 -4.75 4.16
N ASN A 111 17.96 -4.66 5.19
CA ASN A 111 18.05 -3.74 6.32
C ASN A 111 18.00 -2.24 5.93
N GLN A 112 17.40 -1.88 4.79
CA GLN A 112 17.10 -0.48 4.52
C GLN A 112 15.85 -0.08 5.30
N ARG A 113 15.90 1.08 5.95
CA ARG A 113 14.76 1.64 6.67
C ARG A 113 13.76 2.22 5.68
N VAL A 114 12.59 1.60 5.56
CA VAL A 114 11.49 2.05 4.71
C VAL A 114 10.43 2.75 5.56
N LEU A 115 10.15 4.01 5.25
CA LEU A 115 9.09 4.80 5.88
C LEU A 115 7.72 4.44 5.30
N LEU A 116 6.75 4.21 6.18
CA LEU A 116 5.37 3.88 5.86
C LEU A 116 4.47 5.06 6.31
N PRO A 117 4.05 5.95 5.38
CA PRO A 117 3.20 7.10 5.69
C PRO A 117 1.74 6.67 5.92
N LEU A 118 1.48 5.94 7.01
CA LEU A 118 0.17 5.39 7.38
C LEU A 118 -0.66 6.33 8.28
N GLN A 119 -0.25 7.59 8.40
CA GLN A 119 -1.00 8.64 9.07
C GLN A 119 -1.65 9.55 8.04
N PHE A 120 -2.93 9.84 8.21
CA PHE A 120 -3.71 10.61 7.23
C PHE A 120 -4.53 11.70 7.91
N ILE A 121 -4.50 12.90 7.34
CA ILE A 121 -5.52 13.92 7.60
C ILE A 121 -6.75 13.57 6.75
N LEU A 122 -7.91 13.48 7.39
CA LEU A 122 -9.16 13.16 6.72
C LEU A 122 -9.61 14.34 5.82
N PRO A 123 -10.03 14.08 4.56
CA PRO A 123 -10.48 15.14 3.66
C PRO A 123 -11.66 15.95 4.21
N GLU A 124 -11.73 17.22 3.84
CA GLU A 124 -12.86 18.08 4.14
C GLU A 124 -14.08 17.70 3.29
N ALA A 125 -14.87 16.76 3.79
CA ALA A 125 -16.10 16.32 3.18
C ALA A 125 -17.04 15.73 4.24
N SER A 126 -18.32 15.56 3.88
CA SER A 126 -19.26 14.84 4.73
C SER A 126 -18.77 13.38 4.92
N ARG A 127 -18.66 12.95 6.17
CA ARG A 127 -18.27 11.58 6.56
C ARG A 127 -19.44 10.60 6.38
N ASN A 128 -19.89 10.46 5.14
CA ASN A 128 -21.02 9.62 4.77
C ASN A 128 -20.78 8.96 3.42
N GLY A 129 -20.69 7.63 3.41
CA GLY A 129 -20.37 6.87 2.21
C GLY A 129 -18.91 7.05 1.82
N VAL A 130 -18.64 7.22 0.54
CA VAL A 130 -17.28 7.27 0.00
C VAL A 130 -16.85 8.70 -0.25
N VAL A 131 -15.65 9.06 0.19
CA VAL A 131 -14.93 10.28 -0.18
C VAL A 131 -13.65 9.84 -0.90
N LEU A 132 -13.47 10.27 -2.13
CA LEU A 132 -12.25 10.03 -2.91
C LEU A 132 -11.50 11.35 -3.05
N ASN A 133 -10.29 11.43 -2.51
CA ASN A 133 -9.41 12.56 -2.77
C ASN A 133 -8.41 12.19 -3.86
N LEU A 134 -8.54 12.83 -5.03
CA LEU A 134 -7.69 12.53 -6.18
C LEU A 134 -6.23 12.98 -5.96
N ALA A 135 -5.99 13.98 -5.10
CA ALA A 135 -4.66 14.54 -4.92
C ALA A 135 -3.71 13.61 -4.14
N ASN A 136 -4.25 12.87 -3.16
CA ASN A 136 -3.51 11.85 -2.40
C ASN A 136 -3.81 10.42 -2.87
N MET A 137 -4.52 10.29 -4.01
CA MET A 137 -4.95 9.01 -4.58
C MET A 137 -5.51 8.02 -3.55
N ARG A 138 -6.34 8.52 -2.62
CA ARG A 138 -6.88 7.71 -1.52
C ARG A 138 -8.38 7.85 -1.40
N MET A 139 -9.02 6.72 -1.17
CA MET A 139 -10.43 6.59 -0.89
C MET A 139 -10.64 6.44 0.62
N PHE A 140 -11.65 7.13 1.15
CA PHE A 140 -12.11 7.06 2.52
C PHE A 140 -13.57 6.61 2.50
N TYR A 141 -13.87 5.46 3.09
CA TYR A 141 -15.23 4.96 3.25
C TYR A 141 -15.67 5.11 4.71
N TYR A 142 -16.79 5.78 4.91
CA TYR A 142 -17.45 5.98 6.21
C TYR A 142 -18.70 5.10 6.26
N PRO A 143 -18.63 3.89 6.87
CA PRO A 143 -19.78 3.03 7.01
C PRO A 143 -20.87 3.72 7.84
N LYS A 144 -22.12 3.51 7.45
CA LYS A 144 -23.26 4.06 8.19
C LYS A 144 -23.27 3.53 9.63
N ASP A 145 -23.59 4.41 10.57
CA ASP A 145 -23.79 4.09 11.99
C ASP A 145 -22.55 3.48 12.68
N ARG A 146 -21.35 3.72 12.14
CA ARG A 146 -20.08 3.31 12.75
C ARG A 146 -19.16 4.52 12.89
N GLN A 147 -18.54 4.63 14.06
CA GLN A 147 -17.46 5.58 14.33
C GLN A 147 -16.14 5.03 13.79
N LYS A 148 -16.11 4.75 12.48
CA LYS A 148 -14.97 4.16 11.77
C LYS A 148 -14.80 4.78 10.39
N VAL A 149 -13.56 4.89 9.92
CA VAL A 149 -13.20 5.15 8.53
C VAL A 149 -12.36 4.01 8.00
N LEU A 150 -12.65 3.56 6.79
CA LEU A 150 -11.80 2.65 6.03
C LEU A 150 -11.07 3.44 4.95
N THR A 151 -9.78 3.19 4.74
CA THR A 151 -8.99 3.89 3.73
C THR A 151 -8.36 2.91 2.76
N PHE A 152 -8.40 3.24 1.48
CA PHE A 152 -7.81 2.42 0.41
C PHE A 152 -7.01 3.30 -0.54
N PRO A 153 -5.78 2.92 -0.90
CA PRO A 153 -5.08 3.56 -2.00
C PRO A 153 -5.80 3.24 -3.31
N VAL A 154 -5.76 4.17 -4.26
CA VAL A 154 -6.45 4.00 -5.55
C VAL A 154 -5.55 4.33 -6.73
N GLY A 155 -5.75 3.65 -7.85
CA GLY A 155 -5.33 4.13 -9.16
C GLY A 155 -6.42 5.03 -9.75
N ILE A 156 -6.02 6.12 -10.41
CA ILE A 156 -6.95 7.08 -11.02
C ILE A 156 -6.68 7.27 -12.51
N GLY A 157 -7.54 8.07 -13.15
CA GLY A 157 -7.39 8.43 -14.56
C GLY A 157 -6.05 9.11 -14.86
N ARG A 158 -5.38 8.68 -15.92
CA ARG A 158 -4.23 9.39 -16.49
C ARG A 158 -4.64 10.75 -17.07
N ASP A 159 -3.67 11.61 -17.34
CA ASP A 159 -3.98 12.89 -17.97
C ASP A 159 -4.67 12.70 -19.34
N GLY A 160 -5.58 13.61 -19.66
CA GLY A 160 -6.54 13.46 -20.76
C GLY A 160 -7.72 12.52 -20.47
N TRP A 161 -7.65 11.68 -19.44
CA TRP A 161 -8.70 10.76 -18.98
C TRP A 161 -9.07 10.99 -17.51
N ASN A 162 -9.06 12.24 -17.07
CA ASN A 162 -9.22 12.63 -15.67
C ASN A 162 -10.51 12.07 -15.02
N THR A 163 -10.38 11.54 -13.81
CA THR A 163 -11.53 11.20 -12.95
C THR A 163 -12.30 12.48 -12.58
N PRO A 164 -13.64 12.51 -12.71
CA PRO A 164 -14.45 13.71 -12.51
C PRO A 164 -14.55 14.11 -11.03
N LEU A 165 -14.65 15.41 -10.77
CA LEU A 165 -14.98 15.93 -9.43
C LEU A 165 -16.49 16.03 -9.23
N GLY A 166 -16.92 15.98 -7.97
CA GLY A 166 -18.30 16.26 -7.59
C GLY A 166 -18.97 15.12 -6.83
N MET A 167 -20.30 15.20 -6.72
CA MET A 167 -21.11 14.20 -6.03
C MET A 167 -21.72 13.22 -7.02
N THR A 168 -21.63 11.94 -6.68
CA THR A 168 -22.27 10.83 -7.39
C THR A 168 -22.69 9.75 -6.39
N LYS A 169 -23.03 8.57 -6.89
CA LYS A 169 -23.37 7.40 -6.07
C LYS A 169 -23.02 6.12 -6.80
N ILE A 170 -22.91 5.03 -6.05
CA ILE A 170 -22.86 3.68 -6.63
C ILE A 170 -24.24 3.37 -7.21
N VAL A 171 -24.32 3.07 -8.52
CA VAL A 171 -25.61 2.79 -9.19
C VAL A 171 -25.86 1.30 -9.41
N ALA A 172 -24.80 0.49 -9.41
CA ALA A 172 -24.89 -0.95 -9.52
C ALA A 172 -23.67 -1.60 -8.87
N LYS A 173 -23.77 -2.92 -8.63
CA LYS A 173 -22.68 -3.76 -8.14
C LYS A 173 -22.65 -5.02 -9.01
N LYS A 174 -21.49 -5.34 -9.59
CA LYS A 174 -21.29 -6.51 -10.45
C LYS A 174 -20.09 -7.32 -9.94
N ALA A 175 -20.35 -8.54 -9.47
CA ALA A 175 -19.32 -9.55 -9.25
C ALA A 175 -19.03 -10.29 -10.56
N ASN A 176 -17.79 -10.71 -10.76
CA ASN A 176 -17.28 -11.37 -11.96
C ASN A 176 -17.70 -10.65 -13.27
N PRO A 177 -17.43 -9.34 -13.42
CA PRO A 177 -17.87 -8.60 -14.59
C PRO A 177 -17.12 -9.05 -15.85
N SER A 178 -17.82 -9.17 -16.97
CA SER A 178 -17.19 -9.05 -18.28
C SER A 178 -16.91 -7.59 -18.60
N TRP A 179 -15.79 -7.30 -19.25
CA TRP A 179 -15.48 -5.95 -19.72
C TRP A 179 -15.76 -5.81 -21.21
N THR A 180 -16.70 -4.93 -21.56
CA THR A 180 -16.90 -4.50 -22.95
C THR A 180 -15.93 -3.36 -23.22
N VAL A 181 -14.98 -3.58 -24.13
CA VAL A 181 -13.90 -2.62 -24.40
C VAL A 181 -14.50 -1.36 -25.04
N PRO A 182 -14.32 -0.17 -24.43
CA PRO A 182 -14.73 1.08 -25.05
C PRO A 182 -14.03 1.31 -26.39
N GLU A 183 -14.74 1.92 -27.34
CA GLU A 183 -14.21 2.17 -28.70
C GLU A 183 -12.91 2.99 -28.69
N SER A 184 -12.77 3.94 -27.76
CA SER A 184 -11.55 4.73 -27.59
C SER A 184 -10.33 3.86 -27.24
N ILE A 185 -10.53 2.87 -26.35
CA ILE A 185 -9.48 1.94 -25.94
C ILE A 185 -9.18 0.95 -27.07
N HIS A 186 -10.22 0.49 -27.77
CA HIS A 186 -10.04 -0.36 -28.94
C HIS A 186 -9.17 0.31 -30.01
N ARG A 187 -9.40 1.60 -30.28
CA ARG A 187 -8.59 2.40 -31.20
C ARG A 187 -7.14 2.57 -30.72
N GLU A 188 -6.92 2.86 -29.45
CA GLU A 188 -5.57 3.01 -28.89
C GLU A 188 -4.74 1.74 -29.07
N HIS A 189 -5.29 0.59 -28.69
CA HIS A 189 -4.63 -0.71 -28.82
C HIS A 189 -4.41 -1.14 -30.28
N GLN A 190 -5.32 -0.77 -31.20
CA GLN A 190 -5.10 -0.97 -32.63
C GLN A 190 -3.89 -0.18 -33.14
N LEU A 191 -3.71 1.06 -32.68
CA LEU A 191 -2.57 1.92 -33.07
C LEU A 191 -1.24 1.41 -32.48
N LEU A 192 -1.27 0.81 -31.29
CA LEU A 192 -0.12 0.20 -30.63
C LEU A 192 0.23 -1.20 -31.17
N GLY A 193 -0.60 -1.76 -32.06
CA GLY A 193 -0.38 -3.07 -32.67
C GLY A 193 -0.76 -4.27 -31.79
N ASP A 194 -1.55 -4.04 -30.73
CA ASP A 194 -1.99 -5.05 -29.77
C ASP A 194 -3.53 -5.10 -29.63
N PRO A 195 -4.28 -5.40 -30.72
CA PRO A 195 -5.74 -5.27 -30.74
C PRO A 195 -6.43 -6.13 -29.68
N LEU A 196 -7.34 -5.52 -28.92
CA LEU A 196 -8.14 -6.17 -27.89
C LEU A 196 -9.43 -6.79 -28.47
N PRO A 197 -9.93 -7.90 -27.92
CA PRO A 197 -11.26 -8.41 -28.28
C PRO A 197 -12.35 -7.41 -27.85
N LYS A 198 -13.53 -7.46 -28.47
CA LYS A 198 -14.67 -6.58 -28.12
C LYS A 198 -15.14 -6.76 -26.67
N VAL A 199 -15.04 -7.99 -26.16
CA VAL A 199 -15.42 -8.35 -24.80
C VAL A 199 -14.30 -9.20 -24.20
N ILE A 200 -13.83 -8.81 -23.02
CA ILE A 200 -12.97 -9.64 -22.18
C ILE A 200 -13.85 -10.28 -21.11
N PRO A 201 -13.95 -11.62 -21.04
CA PRO A 201 -14.74 -12.29 -20.01
C PRO A 201 -14.15 -12.04 -18.62
N SER A 202 -14.89 -12.37 -17.57
CA SER A 202 -14.32 -12.36 -16.22
C SER A 202 -13.19 -13.40 -16.11
N GLY A 203 -12.15 -13.07 -15.34
CA GLY A 203 -10.97 -13.92 -15.14
C GLY A 203 -9.71 -13.09 -14.90
N PRO A 204 -8.54 -13.75 -14.78
CA PRO A 204 -7.27 -13.09 -14.46
C PRO A 204 -6.84 -11.99 -15.46
N ASP A 205 -7.27 -12.12 -16.71
CA ASP A 205 -6.92 -11.16 -17.77
C ASP A 205 -7.86 -9.94 -17.83
N ASN A 206 -8.92 -9.92 -17.03
CA ASN A 206 -9.90 -8.84 -17.04
C ASN A 206 -9.38 -7.62 -16.27
N PRO A 207 -9.25 -6.45 -16.91
CA PRO A 207 -8.73 -5.26 -16.25
C PRO A 207 -9.68 -4.65 -15.23
N LEU A 208 -10.95 -5.07 -15.19
CA LEU A 208 -11.88 -4.69 -14.13
C LEU A 208 -11.69 -5.50 -12.84
N GLY A 209 -10.86 -6.56 -12.86
CA GLY A 209 -10.79 -7.54 -11.78
C GLY A 209 -12.13 -8.29 -11.60
N TYR A 210 -12.37 -8.77 -10.38
CA TYR A 210 -13.55 -9.57 -10.05
C TYR A 210 -14.74 -8.76 -9.53
N TYR A 211 -14.56 -7.47 -9.24
CA TYR A 211 -15.62 -6.62 -8.70
C TYR A 211 -15.63 -5.26 -9.37
N ALA A 212 -16.82 -4.82 -9.79
CA ALA A 212 -17.02 -3.50 -10.38
C ALA A 212 -18.30 -2.84 -9.85
N MET A 213 -18.20 -1.55 -9.56
CA MET A 213 -19.24 -0.70 -9.01
C MET A 213 -19.39 0.54 -9.89
N PRO A 214 -20.26 0.50 -10.91
CA PRO A 214 -20.56 1.68 -11.72
C PRO A 214 -21.06 2.86 -10.88
N LEU A 215 -20.63 4.05 -11.27
CA LEU A 215 -21.04 5.31 -10.66
C LEU A 215 -22.17 5.96 -11.45
N GLY A 216 -22.85 6.93 -10.84
CA GLY A 216 -23.82 7.79 -11.52
C GLY A 216 -23.18 8.70 -12.59
N PHE A 217 -21.85 8.82 -12.58
CA PHE A 217 -21.12 9.41 -13.70
C PHE A 217 -21.00 8.38 -14.82
N THR A 218 -21.57 8.71 -15.98
CA THR A 218 -21.62 7.79 -17.13
C THR A 218 -20.23 7.37 -17.56
N GLY A 219 -19.99 6.06 -17.64
CA GLY A 219 -18.71 5.50 -18.05
C GLY A 219 -17.65 5.37 -16.95
N TYR A 220 -17.95 5.76 -15.71
CA TYR A 220 -17.00 5.68 -14.59
C TYR A 220 -17.38 4.58 -13.59
N LEU A 221 -16.38 3.85 -13.13
CA LEU A 221 -16.52 2.74 -12.20
C LEU A 221 -15.50 2.84 -11.08
N ILE A 222 -15.85 2.31 -9.91
CA ILE A 222 -14.90 1.83 -8.91
C ILE A 222 -14.74 0.33 -9.13
N HIS A 223 -13.53 -0.16 -9.37
CA HIS A 223 -13.31 -1.57 -9.70
C HIS A 223 -11.93 -2.08 -9.23
N GLY A 224 -11.73 -3.39 -9.28
CA GLY A 224 -10.42 -4.00 -9.01
C GLY A 224 -9.46 -3.81 -10.20
N THR A 225 -8.33 -4.50 -10.19
CA THR A 225 -7.42 -4.46 -11.35
C THR A 225 -6.65 -5.75 -11.46
N ASN A 226 -6.27 -6.14 -12.68
CA ASN A 226 -5.29 -7.21 -12.89
C ASN A 226 -3.84 -6.70 -12.94
N LYS A 227 -3.63 -5.39 -12.71
CA LYS A 227 -2.33 -4.71 -12.65
C LYS A 227 -2.20 -3.98 -11.30
N PRO A 228 -2.09 -4.71 -10.17
CA PRO A 228 -2.13 -4.12 -8.82
C PRO A 228 -0.99 -3.13 -8.58
N TYR A 229 0.18 -3.30 -9.21
CA TYR A 229 1.26 -2.32 -9.13
C TYR A 229 0.86 -0.90 -9.59
N GLY A 230 -0.25 -0.77 -10.35
CA GLY A 230 -0.82 0.49 -10.82
C GLY A 230 -1.52 1.33 -9.74
N ILE A 231 -1.75 0.77 -8.55
CA ILE A 231 -2.46 1.44 -7.46
C ILE A 231 -1.58 2.53 -6.84
N GLY A 232 -2.18 3.70 -6.58
CA GLY A 232 -1.45 4.91 -6.22
C GLY A 232 -0.81 5.62 -7.41
N MET A 233 -1.23 5.34 -8.64
CA MET A 233 -0.76 6.02 -9.86
C MET A 233 -1.90 6.47 -10.79
N GLN A 234 -1.56 7.38 -11.71
CA GLN A 234 -2.42 7.86 -12.79
C GLN A 234 -2.34 6.95 -14.02
N VAL A 235 -2.98 5.77 -13.97
CA VAL A 235 -2.82 4.70 -14.98
C VAL A 235 -4.09 4.33 -15.75
N SER A 236 -5.26 4.78 -15.32
CA SER A 236 -6.53 4.34 -15.89
C SER A 236 -7.05 5.28 -16.98
N HIS A 237 -8.07 4.85 -17.73
CA HIS A 237 -8.86 5.71 -18.63
C HIS A 237 -9.99 6.45 -17.89
N GLY A 238 -9.80 6.76 -16.61
CA GLY A 238 -10.69 7.61 -15.81
C GLY A 238 -11.44 6.93 -14.69
N CYS A 239 -11.55 5.60 -14.72
CA CYS A 239 -12.10 4.81 -13.63
C CYS A 239 -11.18 4.79 -12.39
N VAL A 240 -11.76 4.46 -11.24
CA VAL A 240 -11.05 4.32 -9.97
C VAL A 240 -10.71 2.84 -9.77
N GLN A 241 -9.42 2.53 -9.68
CA GLN A 241 -8.92 1.18 -9.45
C GLN A 241 -8.54 1.01 -7.98
N LEU A 242 -8.88 -0.13 -7.38
CA LEU A 242 -8.39 -0.57 -6.08
C LEU A 242 -7.58 -1.85 -6.25
N TYR A 243 -6.78 -2.20 -5.24
CA TYR A 243 -6.23 -3.55 -5.15
C TYR A 243 -7.37 -4.58 -5.18
N PRO A 244 -7.14 -5.80 -5.72
CA PRO A 244 -8.14 -6.86 -5.78
C PRO A 244 -8.85 -7.14 -4.44
N GLU A 245 -8.08 -7.21 -3.37
CA GLU A 245 -8.52 -7.43 -1.98
C GLU A 245 -9.34 -6.25 -1.44
N ASP A 246 -8.94 -5.03 -1.76
CA ASP A 246 -9.59 -3.80 -1.29
C ASP A 246 -10.93 -3.59 -1.98
N VAL A 247 -11.00 -3.85 -3.29
CA VAL A 247 -12.29 -3.75 -4.00
C VAL A 247 -13.27 -4.79 -3.49
N GLU A 248 -12.82 -5.99 -3.15
CA GLU A 248 -13.66 -7.04 -2.57
C GLU A 248 -14.23 -6.59 -1.22
N MET A 249 -13.36 -6.12 -0.33
CA MET A 249 -13.76 -5.58 0.98
C MET A 249 -14.76 -4.44 0.85
N LEU A 250 -14.48 -3.47 -0.04
CA LEU A 250 -15.37 -2.34 -0.28
C LEU A 250 -16.71 -2.83 -0.88
N PHE A 251 -16.66 -3.73 -1.86
CA PHE A 251 -17.81 -4.29 -2.53
C PHE A 251 -18.76 -4.98 -1.54
N GLU A 252 -18.25 -5.71 -0.56
CA GLU A 252 -19.09 -6.33 0.48
C GLU A 252 -19.78 -5.30 1.38
N GLN A 253 -19.10 -4.21 1.70
CA GLN A 253 -19.59 -3.25 2.70
C GLN A 253 -20.49 -2.15 2.16
N VAL A 254 -20.35 -1.76 0.88
CA VAL A 254 -21.17 -0.70 0.27
C VAL A 254 -22.45 -1.23 -0.33
N SER A 255 -23.46 -0.37 -0.42
CA SER A 255 -24.75 -0.68 -1.04
C SER A 255 -24.97 0.13 -2.31
N VAL A 256 -25.84 -0.34 -3.20
CA VAL A 256 -26.35 0.50 -4.29
C VAL A 256 -27.02 1.72 -3.67
N GLY A 257 -26.69 2.91 -4.16
CA GLY A 257 -27.12 4.18 -3.60
C GLY A 257 -26.14 4.83 -2.62
N THR A 258 -25.09 4.13 -2.18
CA THR A 258 -24.04 4.73 -1.33
C THR A 258 -23.49 5.99 -2.02
N PRO A 259 -23.51 7.16 -1.35
CA PRO A 259 -23.00 8.40 -1.93
C PRO A 259 -21.49 8.33 -2.11
N VAL A 260 -21.00 8.96 -3.17
CA VAL A 260 -19.58 9.06 -3.51
C VAL A 260 -19.26 10.52 -3.81
N ARG A 261 -18.37 11.11 -3.01
CA ARG A 261 -17.89 12.48 -3.19
C ARG A 261 -16.44 12.45 -3.67
N ILE A 262 -16.20 12.97 -4.87
CA ILE A 262 -14.85 13.06 -5.45
C ILE A 262 -14.35 14.50 -5.31
N VAL A 263 -13.22 14.68 -4.64
CA VAL A 263 -12.58 15.97 -4.36
C VAL A 263 -11.13 15.98 -4.85
N HIS A 264 -10.58 17.19 -4.96
CA HIS A 264 -9.17 17.43 -5.18
C HIS A 264 -8.69 18.37 -4.08
N GLN A 265 -8.09 17.79 -3.04
CA GLN A 265 -7.60 18.50 -1.86
C GLN A 265 -6.13 18.14 -1.66
N PRO A 266 -5.20 18.81 -2.36
CA PRO A 266 -3.76 18.50 -2.25
C PRO A 266 -3.15 18.97 -0.94
N TYR A 267 -3.77 19.95 -0.26
CA TYR A 267 -3.30 20.47 1.02
C TYR A 267 -4.38 20.29 2.06
N LEU A 268 -4.08 19.50 3.08
CA LEU A 268 -4.97 19.17 4.18
C LEU A 268 -4.35 19.70 5.47
N ALA A 269 -5.17 20.26 6.34
CA ALA A 269 -4.71 20.80 7.62
C ALA A 269 -5.74 20.48 8.70
N ALA A 270 -5.27 20.07 9.86
CA ALA A 270 -6.15 19.65 10.95
C ALA A 270 -5.42 19.72 12.30
N TRP A 271 -6.20 19.94 13.36
CA TRP A 271 -5.72 19.72 14.71
C TRP A 271 -5.71 18.21 15.02
N GLY A 272 -4.55 17.72 15.45
CA GLY A 272 -4.41 16.45 16.15
C GLY A 272 -4.15 16.74 17.63
N GLN A 273 -5.13 16.52 18.49
CA GLN A 273 -5.08 16.95 19.90
C GLN A 273 -4.69 18.44 19.99
N ASP A 274 -3.49 18.75 20.48
CA ASP A 274 -2.96 20.11 20.66
C ASP A 274 -1.85 20.49 19.68
N THR A 275 -1.72 19.75 18.57
CA THR A 275 -0.77 20.04 17.50
C THR A 275 -1.50 20.28 16.19
N LEU A 276 -1.15 21.36 15.49
CA LEU A 276 -1.68 21.67 14.17
C LEU A 276 -0.81 21.01 13.11
N TYR A 277 -1.40 20.17 12.26
CA TYR A 277 -0.72 19.45 11.21
C TYR A 277 -1.05 20.01 9.83
N LEU A 278 -0.08 19.89 8.91
CA LEU A 278 -0.24 20.08 7.47
C LEU A 278 0.21 18.80 6.76
N GLU A 279 -0.61 18.33 5.83
CA GLU A 279 -0.30 17.27 4.87
C GLU A 279 -0.38 17.86 3.47
N ALA A 280 0.63 17.59 2.64
CA ALA A 280 0.74 18.18 1.31
C ALA A 280 1.05 17.13 0.25
N HIS A 281 0.36 17.26 -0.89
CA HIS A 281 0.50 16.45 -2.09
C HIS A 281 0.67 17.36 -3.30
N ARG A 282 1.32 16.87 -4.35
CA ARG A 282 1.42 17.62 -5.60
C ARG A 282 0.04 17.70 -6.27
N PRO A 283 -0.45 18.90 -6.63
CA PRO A 283 -1.65 19.01 -7.44
C PRO A 283 -1.49 18.24 -8.75
N LEU A 284 -2.46 17.39 -9.09
CA LEU A 284 -2.55 16.75 -10.40
C LEU A 284 -2.46 17.79 -11.53
N GLU A 285 -1.86 17.41 -12.66
CA GLU A 285 -1.49 18.31 -13.76
C GLU A 285 -2.64 19.22 -14.23
N LYS A 286 -3.84 18.66 -14.38
CA LYS A 286 -5.07 19.39 -14.72
C LYS A 286 -5.35 20.60 -13.82
N TRP A 287 -4.96 20.52 -12.54
CA TRP A 287 -5.13 21.58 -11.54
C TRP A 287 -3.81 22.27 -11.17
N GLY A 288 -2.69 21.94 -11.81
CA GLY A 288 -1.37 22.50 -11.49
C GLY A 288 -1.30 24.03 -11.59
N LYS A 289 -2.05 24.64 -12.52
CA LYS A 289 -2.15 26.12 -12.63
C LYS A 289 -2.80 26.79 -11.40
N GLN A 290 -3.52 26.03 -10.58
CA GLN A 290 -4.21 26.51 -9.40
C GLN A 290 -3.35 26.40 -8.13
N ASP A 291 -2.16 25.81 -8.23
CA ASP A 291 -1.28 25.52 -7.10
C ASP A 291 -1.06 26.74 -6.18
N LYS A 292 -0.60 27.87 -6.74
CA LYS A 292 -0.41 29.12 -5.96
C LYS A 292 -1.68 29.58 -5.22
N LYS A 293 -2.85 29.38 -5.82
CA LYS A 293 -4.14 29.73 -5.21
C LYS A 293 -4.47 28.75 -4.08
N LEU A 294 -4.22 27.46 -4.26
CA LEU A 294 -4.42 26.41 -3.27
C LEU A 294 -3.49 26.60 -2.07
N GLN A 295 -2.21 26.92 -2.29
CA GLN A 295 -1.26 27.24 -1.24
C GLN A 295 -1.69 28.49 -0.44
N LYS A 296 -2.18 29.54 -1.12
CA LYS A 296 -2.74 30.70 -0.42
C LYS A 296 -3.95 30.32 0.45
N ALA A 297 -4.82 29.44 -0.04
CA ALA A 297 -5.99 28.98 0.70
C ALA A 297 -5.61 28.20 1.96
N VAL A 298 -4.66 27.25 1.86
CA VAL A 298 -4.24 26.47 3.04
C VAL A 298 -3.51 27.34 4.08
N ARG A 299 -2.73 28.35 3.65
CA ARG A 299 -2.12 29.31 4.58
C ARG A 299 -3.17 30.11 5.36
N ALA A 300 -4.18 30.62 4.67
CA ALA A 300 -5.27 31.33 5.33
C ALA A 300 -5.99 30.43 6.35
N LYS A 301 -6.26 29.17 5.96
CA LYS A 301 -6.84 28.17 6.86
C LYS A 301 -5.95 27.86 8.07
N LEU A 302 -4.64 27.71 7.89
CA LEU A 302 -3.71 27.50 9.00
C LEU A 302 -3.71 28.68 9.97
N SER A 303 -3.76 29.92 9.46
CA SER A 303 -3.91 31.11 10.31
C SER A 303 -5.20 31.10 11.13
N GLU A 304 -6.32 30.71 10.49
CA GLU A 304 -7.62 30.59 11.15
C GLU A 304 -7.60 29.52 12.26
N LEU A 305 -7.16 28.30 11.94
CA LEU A 305 -7.06 27.20 12.90
C LEU A 305 -6.11 27.52 14.06
N ALA A 306 -4.98 28.18 13.79
CA ALA A 306 -4.05 28.58 14.83
C ALA A 306 -4.64 29.65 15.77
N ALA A 307 -5.41 30.60 15.23
CA ALA A 307 -6.08 31.63 16.01
C ALA A 307 -7.10 31.05 17.00
N GLU A 308 -7.79 29.95 16.66
CA GLU A 308 -8.75 29.27 17.54
C GLU A 308 -8.12 28.81 18.88
N LYS A 309 -6.83 28.45 18.87
CA LYS A 309 -6.09 27.99 20.06
C LYS A 309 -4.97 28.95 20.49
N ASN A 310 -4.94 30.17 19.96
CA ASN A 310 -3.88 31.16 20.22
C ASN A 310 -2.46 30.60 19.99
N ALA A 311 -2.31 29.76 18.96
CA ALA A 311 -1.06 29.10 18.59
C ALA A 311 -0.31 29.89 17.51
N VAL A 312 0.99 29.65 17.37
CA VAL A 312 1.85 30.33 16.39
C VAL A 312 2.33 29.34 15.34
N VAL A 313 1.94 29.59 14.08
CA VAL A 313 2.34 28.78 12.92
C VAL A 313 3.81 29.03 12.58
N ASP A 314 4.56 27.96 12.35
CA ASP A 314 5.89 27.99 11.73
C ASP A 314 5.74 28.06 10.20
N TRP A 315 5.81 29.26 9.65
CA TRP A 315 5.66 29.48 8.21
C TRP A 315 6.82 28.93 7.38
N LEU A 316 8.02 28.80 7.95
CA LEU A 316 9.14 28.16 7.25
C LEU A 316 8.86 26.66 7.07
N ARG A 317 8.38 26.01 8.14
CA ARG A 317 7.98 24.60 8.07
C ARG A 317 6.78 24.37 7.14
N VAL A 318 5.82 25.29 7.10
CA VAL A 318 4.75 25.26 6.09
C VAL A 318 5.32 25.25 4.67
N ASP A 319 6.31 26.10 4.38
CA ASP A 319 6.96 26.15 3.06
C ASP A 319 7.67 24.83 2.73
N GLU A 320 8.37 24.24 3.70
CA GLU A 320 9.04 22.94 3.57
C GLU A 320 8.05 21.82 3.24
N VAL A 321 6.94 21.74 3.98
CA VAL A 321 5.90 20.72 3.76
C VAL A 321 5.24 20.88 2.39
N LEU A 322 4.92 22.12 1.98
CA LEU A 322 4.35 22.40 0.66
C LEU A 322 5.32 22.06 -0.48
N ASN A 323 6.63 22.30 -0.30
CA ASN A 323 7.66 22.03 -1.31
C ASN A 323 7.95 20.53 -1.46
N ARG A 324 8.07 19.79 -0.35
CA ARG A 324 8.34 18.35 -0.39
C ARG A 324 7.13 17.57 -0.90
N ALA A 325 5.92 17.97 -0.50
CA ALA A 325 4.64 17.38 -0.91
C ALA A 325 4.64 15.84 -0.88
N ASP A 326 5.11 15.29 0.25
CA ASP A 326 5.39 13.87 0.48
C ASP A 326 4.24 13.10 1.12
N GLY A 327 3.10 13.75 1.34
CA GLY A 327 1.93 13.14 1.93
C GLY A 327 2.08 12.77 3.41
N ILE A 328 3.16 13.19 4.08
CA ILE A 328 3.36 12.96 5.52
C ILE A 328 2.74 14.13 6.29
N PRO A 329 1.73 13.91 7.15
CA PRO A 329 1.27 14.94 8.08
C PRO A 329 2.42 15.41 8.96
N THR A 330 2.65 16.72 9.05
CA THR A 330 3.74 17.29 9.84
C THR A 330 3.23 18.43 10.73
N PRO A 331 3.64 18.46 12.02
CA PRO A 331 3.38 19.60 12.89
C PRO A 331 3.87 20.91 12.27
N VAL A 332 3.05 21.96 12.28
CA VAL A 332 3.39 23.27 11.70
C VAL A 332 3.28 24.42 12.71
N LEU A 333 3.37 24.11 14.00
CA LEU A 333 3.54 25.12 15.06
C LEU A 333 5.03 25.33 15.37
N GLN A 334 5.41 26.48 15.91
CA GLN A 334 6.80 26.82 16.22
C GLN A 334 7.48 25.84 17.20
N ASP A 335 6.70 25.27 18.12
CA ASP A 335 7.12 24.26 19.10
C ASP A 335 6.88 22.81 18.60
N GLY A 336 6.32 22.65 17.41
CA GLY A 336 6.07 21.35 16.79
C GLY A 336 7.36 20.65 16.35
N GLU A 337 7.32 19.32 16.34
CA GLU A 337 8.40 18.47 15.85
C GLU A 337 8.56 18.59 14.33
N ASP A 338 9.82 18.56 13.86
CA ASP A 338 10.12 18.53 12.42
C ASP A 338 10.02 17.11 11.84
N LEU A 339 10.23 16.99 10.52
CA LEU A 339 10.16 15.71 9.81
C LEU A 339 11.16 14.67 10.36
N ALA A 340 12.37 15.10 10.72
CA ALA A 340 13.40 14.19 11.22
C ALA A 340 13.01 13.63 12.59
N ALA A 341 12.46 14.47 13.46
CA ALA A 341 11.96 14.08 14.77
C ALA A 341 10.77 13.11 14.68
N ILE A 342 9.73 13.43 13.89
CA ILE A 342 8.54 12.56 13.78
C ILE A 342 8.88 11.22 13.10
N THR A 343 9.80 11.20 12.14
CA THR A 343 10.22 9.95 11.49
C THR A 343 11.15 9.14 12.38
N ALA A 344 11.99 9.76 13.22
CA ALA A 344 12.79 9.04 14.21
C ALA A 344 11.92 8.33 15.26
N GLN A 345 10.74 8.87 15.56
CA GLN A 345 9.76 8.33 16.50
C GLN A 345 8.71 7.42 15.87
N ALA A 346 8.76 7.23 14.54
CA ALA A 346 7.83 6.37 13.83
C ALA A 346 7.84 4.93 14.39
N LEU A 347 6.66 4.31 14.42
CA LEU A 347 6.47 2.98 14.96
C LEU A 347 7.29 1.96 14.17
N GLN A 348 8.26 1.30 14.82
CA GLN A 348 8.97 0.19 14.18
C GLN A 348 8.04 -1.02 14.08
N VAL A 349 7.74 -1.44 12.85
CA VAL A 349 6.97 -2.65 12.58
C VAL A 349 7.89 -3.78 12.14
N GLN A 350 7.47 -5.02 12.43
CA GLN A 350 8.17 -6.21 11.98
C GLN A 350 7.89 -6.47 10.49
N HIS A 351 8.94 -6.84 9.75
CA HIS A 351 8.77 -7.34 8.40
C HIS A 351 8.11 -8.73 8.47
N PRO A 352 7.01 -8.99 7.75
CA PRO A 352 6.38 -10.30 7.76
C PRO A 352 7.29 -11.34 7.09
N GLY A 353 7.16 -12.61 7.41
CA GLY A 353 7.91 -13.68 6.71
C GLY A 353 7.56 -13.78 5.21
N ARG A 354 6.40 -13.24 4.80
CA ARG A 354 5.99 -13.11 3.40
C ARG A 354 5.09 -11.89 3.24
N LEU A 355 5.40 -11.04 2.27
CA LEU A 355 4.56 -9.89 1.94
C LEU A 355 3.26 -10.34 1.28
N TYR A 356 2.16 -9.73 1.70
CA TYR A 356 0.84 -10.02 1.15
C TYR A 356 0.75 -9.51 -0.29
N GLY A 357 0.18 -10.32 -1.18
CA GLY A 357 0.05 -9.96 -2.59
C GLY A 357 1.35 -10.03 -3.40
N GLN A 358 2.47 -10.42 -2.78
CA GLN A 358 3.74 -10.63 -3.47
C GLN A 358 3.59 -11.73 -4.53
N PRO A 359 4.01 -11.49 -5.79
CA PRO A 359 3.91 -12.47 -6.87
C PRO A 359 4.58 -13.80 -6.51
N ALA A 360 3.86 -14.91 -6.75
CA ALA A 360 4.44 -16.24 -6.58
C ALA A 360 5.33 -16.57 -7.79
N VAL A 361 6.63 -16.74 -7.57
CA VAL A 361 7.56 -17.20 -8.59
C VAL A 361 7.79 -18.70 -8.40
N ASN A 362 7.12 -19.50 -9.22
CA ASN A 362 7.29 -20.95 -9.16
C ASN A 362 8.74 -21.34 -9.53
N GLU A 363 9.20 -22.43 -8.91
CA GLU A 363 10.50 -23.02 -9.22
C GLU A 363 10.57 -23.42 -10.69
N LEU A 364 11.74 -23.22 -11.30
CA LEU A 364 11.99 -23.56 -12.69
C LEU A 364 12.73 -24.90 -12.75
N THR A 365 12.19 -25.87 -13.48
CA THR A 365 12.78 -27.20 -13.65
C THR A 365 13.33 -27.42 -15.05
N ASP A 366 14.15 -28.46 -15.22
CA ASP A 366 14.67 -28.91 -16.52
C ASP A 366 13.59 -29.33 -17.52
N SER A 367 12.34 -29.50 -17.07
CA SER A 367 11.19 -29.83 -17.91
C SER A 367 10.44 -28.61 -18.46
N ASP A 368 10.79 -27.41 -17.97
CA ASP A 368 10.04 -26.19 -18.26
C ASP A 368 10.61 -25.42 -19.45
N TRP A 369 9.71 -24.74 -20.16
CA TRP A 369 10.13 -23.70 -21.09
C TRP A 369 10.38 -22.39 -20.35
N SER A 370 11.37 -21.63 -20.80
CA SER A 370 11.69 -20.31 -20.22
C SER A 370 12.12 -19.31 -21.28
N VAL A 371 12.23 -18.04 -20.86
CA VAL A 371 12.81 -16.95 -21.66
C VAL A 371 13.94 -16.35 -20.84
N VAL A 372 15.11 -16.19 -21.45
CA VAL A 372 16.27 -15.55 -20.82
C VAL A 372 16.48 -14.19 -21.47
N THR A 373 16.66 -13.16 -20.66
CA THR A 373 16.96 -11.80 -21.14
C THR A 373 18.43 -11.65 -21.51
N GLU A 374 18.80 -10.50 -22.03
CA GLU A 374 20.21 -10.09 -22.02
C GLU A 374 20.82 -10.09 -20.60
N SER A 375 22.15 -10.03 -20.58
CA SER A 375 22.96 -10.07 -19.37
C SER A 375 23.15 -8.68 -18.76
N PHE A 376 23.10 -8.62 -17.44
CA PHE A 376 23.35 -7.44 -16.61
C PHE A 376 24.69 -7.58 -15.89
N THR A 377 25.43 -6.48 -15.80
CA THR A 377 26.66 -6.37 -15.02
C THR A 377 26.38 -6.13 -13.53
N ASN A 378 25.16 -5.72 -13.19
CA ASN A 378 24.72 -5.34 -11.86
C ASN A 378 23.54 -6.22 -11.42
N GLU A 379 23.66 -6.80 -10.21
CA GLU A 379 22.60 -7.62 -9.62
C GLU A 379 21.30 -6.83 -9.44
N ALA A 380 21.39 -5.56 -9.03
CA ALA A 380 20.22 -4.73 -8.76
C ALA A 380 19.38 -4.48 -10.01
N ASP A 381 20.02 -4.34 -11.19
CA ASP A 381 19.31 -4.15 -12.45
C ASP A 381 18.59 -5.43 -12.89
N ALA A 382 19.23 -6.59 -12.72
CA ALA A 382 18.58 -7.88 -12.94
C ALA A 382 17.41 -8.11 -11.96
N GLN A 383 17.59 -7.75 -10.68
CA GLN A 383 16.53 -7.84 -9.68
C GLN A 383 15.35 -6.94 -10.03
N LYS A 384 15.63 -5.69 -10.42
CA LYS A 384 14.63 -4.71 -10.84
C LYS A 384 13.80 -5.22 -12.01
N LEU A 385 14.44 -5.76 -13.05
CA LEU A 385 13.71 -6.34 -14.17
C LEU A 385 12.88 -7.57 -13.75
N ALA A 386 13.44 -8.48 -12.96
CA ALA A 386 12.70 -9.64 -12.47
C ALA A 386 11.47 -9.23 -11.66
N ALA A 387 11.62 -8.28 -10.73
CA ALA A 387 10.55 -7.71 -9.94
C ALA A 387 9.47 -7.04 -10.82
N MET A 388 9.87 -6.23 -11.80
CA MET A 388 8.93 -5.59 -12.73
C MET A 388 8.14 -6.63 -13.55
N LEU A 389 8.80 -7.69 -14.04
CA LEU A 389 8.14 -8.80 -14.76
C LEU A 389 7.11 -9.54 -13.89
N ASN A 390 7.49 -9.82 -12.64
CA ASN A 390 6.62 -10.45 -11.65
C ASN A 390 5.38 -9.61 -11.34
N HIS A 391 5.48 -8.29 -11.48
CA HIS A 391 4.40 -7.35 -11.22
C HIS A 391 3.55 -7.01 -12.45
N LEU A 392 3.98 -7.32 -13.67
CA LEU A 392 3.16 -7.08 -14.85
C LEU A 392 1.78 -7.76 -14.73
N GLY A 393 0.74 -7.17 -15.30
CA GLY A 393 -0.57 -7.82 -15.44
C GLY A 393 -0.81 -8.28 -16.88
N PRO A 394 -1.03 -9.58 -17.15
CA PRO A 394 -0.88 -10.74 -16.25
C PRO A 394 0.58 -11.01 -15.83
N GLN A 395 0.81 -11.68 -14.70
CA GLN A 395 2.15 -11.90 -14.15
C GLN A 395 3.05 -12.71 -15.08
N ILE A 396 4.32 -12.33 -15.18
CA ILE A 396 5.36 -13.12 -15.82
C ILE A 396 6.32 -13.55 -14.71
N PRO A 397 6.24 -14.80 -14.21
CA PRO A 397 7.14 -15.21 -13.16
C PRO A 397 8.57 -15.14 -13.69
N ALA A 398 9.44 -14.49 -12.94
CA ALA A 398 10.80 -14.11 -13.31
C ALA A 398 11.72 -14.17 -12.09
N ARG A 399 12.96 -14.58 -12.31
CA ARG A 399 14.02 -14.58 -11.29
C ARG A 399 15.33 -14.12 -11.89
N LYS A 400 16.16 -13.46 -11.09
CA LYS A 400 17.57 -13.25 -11.43
C LYS A 400 18.33 -14.58 -11.26
N VAL A 401 19.30 -14.81 -12.13
CA VAL A 401 20.22 -15.94 -12.08
C VAL A 401 21.61 -15.40 -12.30
N GLU A 402 22.53 -15.74 -11.40
CA GLU A 402 23.94 -15.42 -11.55
C GLU A 402 24.65 -16.59 -12.24
N LYS A 403 25.46 -16.28 -13.24
CA LYS A 403 26.35 -17.25 -13.90
C LYS A 403 27.66 -16.57 -14.25
N ASP A 404 28.77 -17.14 -13.77
CA ASP A 404 30.13 -16.68 -14.06
C ASP A 404 30.36 -15.17 -13.79
N GLY A 405 29.74 -14.65 -12.71
CA GLY A 405 29.83 -13.24 -12.31
C GLY A 405 28.99 -12.28 -13.15
N VAL A 406 28.08 -12.80 -13.97
CA VAL A 406 27.12 -12.03 -14.78
C VAL A 406 25.70 -12.42 -14.38
N PHE A 407 24.79 -11.44 -14.35
CA PHE A 407 23.40 -11.67 -13.98
C PHE A 407 22.52 -11.76 -15.22
N GLN A 408 21.53 -12.65 -15.22
CA GLN A 408 20.49 -12.73 -16.24
C GLN A 408 19.13 -12.82 -15.59
N VAL A 409 18.08 -12.42 -16.28
CA VAL A 409 16.71 -12.66 -15.83
C VAL A 409 16.10 -13.80 -16.62
N VAL A 410 15.61 -14.80 -15.90
CA VAL A 410 14.93 -15.96 -16.47
C VAL A 410 13.45 -15.87 -16.14
N ALA A 411 12.60 -15.79 -17.17
CA ALA A 411 11.15 -15.79 -17.08
C ALA A 411 10.58 -17.19 -17.38
N GLY A 412 9.54 -17.61 -16.64
CA GLY A 412 9.01 -18.98 -16.63
C GLY A 412 8.58 -19.45 -15.21
N PRO A 413 8.20 -20.71 -15.02
CA PRO A 413 8.06 -21.74 -16.03
C PRO A 413 6.89 -21.46 -16.98
N PHE A 414 7.07 -21.83 -18.26
CA PHE A 414 6.02 -21.82 -19.28
C PHE A 414 5.73 -23.24 -19.75
N LYS A 415 4.46 -23.53 -20.08
CA LYS A 415 3.97 -24.88 -20.36
C LYS A 415 4.29 -25.35 -21.78
N SER A 416 4.55 -24.43 -22.72
CA SER A 416 4.75 -24.80 -24.12
C SER A 416 5.58 -23.79 -24.90
N LYS A 417 6.22 -24.25 -25.97
CA LYS A 417 6.90 -23.40 -26.97
C LYS A 417 6.04 -22.23 -27.47
N LYS A 418 4.73 -22.45 -27.62
CA LYS A 418 3.80 -21.42 -28.10
C LYS A 418 3.66 -20.31 -27.05
N GLU A 419 3.43 -20.68 -25.80
CA GLU A 419 3.35 -19.75 -24.67
C GLU A 419 4.66 -18.97 -24.50
N THR A 420 5.81 -19.65 -24.51
CA THR A 420 7.13 -19.03 -24.41
C THR A 420 7.35 -17.96 -25.48
N LYS A 421 6.95 -18.22 -26.72
CA LYS A 421 7.05 -17.22 -27.81
C LYS A 421 6.16 -16.01 -27.59
N ILE A 422 4.97 -16.19 -27.03
CA ILE A 422 4.06 -15.08 -26.70
C ILE A 422 4.67 -14.25 -25.57
N MET A 423 5.17 -14.90 -24.51
CA MET A 423 5.81 -14.22 -23.37
C MET A 423 7.10 -13.51 -23.79
N ALA A 424 7.94 -14.12 -24.63
CA ALA A 424 9.13 -13.47 -25.17
C ALA A 424 8.80 -12.16 -25.91
N LYS A 425 7.83 -12.19 -26.82
CA LYS A 425 7.36 -10.98 -27.52
C LYS A 425 6.84 -9.92 -26.55
N ARG A 426 6.09 -10.35 -25.54
CA ARG A 426 5.54 -9.45 -24.53
C ARG A 426 6.65 -8.77 -23.73
N ILE A 427 7.66 -9.51 -23.28
CA ILE A 427 8.82 -8.97 -22.56
C ILE A 427 9.56 -7.97 -23.47
N GLN A 428 9.88 -8.36 -24.72
CA GLN A 428 10.53 -7.49 -25.71
C GLN A 428 9.77 -6.16 -25.87
N SER A 429 8.46 -6.22 -26.11
CA SER A 429 7.65 -5.01 -26.30
C SER A 429 7.49 -4.15 -25.04
N SER A 430 7.61 -4.74 -23.84
CA SER A 430 7.36 -4.02 -22.59
C SER A 430 8.61 -3.31 -22.06
N PHE A 431 9.81 -3.81 -22.39
CA PHE A 431 11.07 -3.30 -21.85
C PHE A 431 12.12 -2.94 -22.91
N ASP A 432 11.83 -3.16 -24.18
CA ASP A 432 12.78 -2.95 -25.28
C ASP A 432 14.09 -3.74 -25.10
N LEU A 433 13.95 -5.01 -24.69
CA LEU A 433 15.08 -5.90 -24.39
C LEU A 433 15.19 -7.05 -25.38
N GLU A 434 16.40 -7.48 -25.69
CA GLU A 434 16.62 -8.76 -26.36
C GLU A 434 16.31 -9.92 -25.40
N VAL A 435 15.61 -10.93 -25.91
CA VAL A 435 15.28 -12.13 -25.13
C VAL A 435 15.37 -13.39 -26.00
N THR A 436 15.79 -14.48 -25.38
CA THR A 436 15.99 -15.77 -26.03
C THR A 436 15.08 -16.83 -25.39
N PRO A 437 14.17 -17.46 -26.16
CA PRO A 437 13.42 -18.63 -25.69
C PRO A 437 14.33 -19.83 -25.46
N VAL A 438 14.20 -20.48 -24.31
CA VAL A 438 14.96 -21.68 -23.91
C VAL A 438 14.04 -22.90 -23.86
N LYS A 439 14.53 -24.02 -24.38
CA LYS A 439 13.83 -25.31 -24.40
C LYS A 439 14.13 -26.10 -23.11
N PRO A 440 13.20 -26.96 -22.66
CA PRO A 440 13.47 -27.94 -21.61
C PRO A 440 14.72 -28.78 -21.90
N LEU A 441 15.53 -29.03 -20.87
CA LEU A 441 16.71 -29.88 -20.93
C LEU A 441 16.34 -31.37 -20.94
N ALA A 442 15.20 -31.75 -20.34
CA ALA A 442 14.72 -33.14 -20.29
C ALA A 442 14.31 -33.76 -21.66
N ASN A 443 14.34 -32.97 -22.74
CA ASN A 443 14.06 -33.42 -24.12
C ASN A 443 15.34 -33.50 -24.99
N ARG A 444 16.51 -33.73 -24.38
CA ARG A 444 17.79 -33.93 -25.09
C ARG A 444 18.13 -35.40 -25.25
#